data_AF-A0A9D7VPH7-F1
#
_entry.id   AF-A0A9D7VPH7-F1
#
_cell.length_a   1.000
_cell.length_b   1.000
_cell.length_c   1.000
_cell.angle_alpha   90.00
_cell.angle_beta   90.00
_cell.angle_gamma   90.00
#
_symmetry.space_group_name_H-M   'P 1'
#
loop_
_entity.id
_entity.type
_entity.pdbx_description
1 polymer ?
#
loop_
_entity_poly.entity_id
_entity_poly.type
_entity_poly.pdbx_seq_one_letter_code
_entity_poly.pdbx_strand_id
1 'polypeptide(L)'
;MHPDATWPGEPYAGDGSLAEYFRRVAKSREDLSVFWRQLKGRASSRPVALLEYGDHQPNLLRTHWEERYGAGALASPASPAYLTYFQVLTEGVPADLRCRHSRPLISSISPDASGGGRAEPSPVYDYLLGMRDACASRFADCTFAGMKKGYFACRQNPAACATTLQTAMTRSGAAAGESQPLQALQTRVVENVPPPGLRGGEGRLGAASGARGRP
;
A
#
# COMPACT_ATOMS: atom_id res chain seq x y z
N MET A 1 -19.95 -22.56 -4.94
CA MET A 1 -18.72 -22.92 -5.70
C MET A 1 -19.16 -23.95 -6.72
N HIS A 2 -18.80 -23.81 -8.01
CA HIS A 2 -19.20 -24.75 -9.06
C HIS A 2 -18.15 -25.88 -9.15
N PRO A 3 -18.39 -27.07 -8.57
CA PRO A 3 -17.42 -28.17 -8.62
C PRO A 3 -17.22 -28.68 -10.06
N ASP A 4 -18.23 -28.53 -10.91
CA ASP A 4 -18.25 -29.09 -12.27
C ASP A 4 -17.83 -28.09 -13.36
N ALA A 5 -17.50 -26.85 -12.99
CA ALA A 5 -17.00 -25.87 -13.94
C ALA A 5 -15.58 -26.26 -14.37
N THR A 6 -15.35 -26.26 -15.69
CA THR A 6 -14.05 -26.48 -16.31
C THR A 6 -13.53 -25.18 -16.90
N TRP A 7 -12.24 -24.94 -16.79
CA TRP A 7 -11.58 -23.76 -17.35
C TRP A 7 -10.63 -24.14 -18.49
N PRO A 8 -10.42 -23.25 -19.48
CA PRO A 8 -9.43 -23.47 -20.53
C PRO A 8 -8.04 -23.76 -19.95
N GLY A 9 -7.41 -24.83 -20.43
CA GLY A 9 -6.05 -25.24 -20.01
C GLY A 9 -6.01 -26.27 -18.88
N GLU A 10 -7.14 -26.79 -18.43
CA GLU A 10 -7.15 -27.90 -17.47
C GLU A 10 -6.75 -29.25 -18.12
N PRO A 11 -6.01 -30.13 -17.39
CA PRO A 11 -5.48 -29.91 -16.04
C PRO A 11 -4.25 -29.00 -16.05
N TYR A 12 -4.17 -28.07 -15.09
CA TYR A 12 -3.04 -27.14 -14.97
C TYR A 12 -1.77 -27.79 -14.43
N ALA A 13 -1.88 -28.90 -13.69
CA ALA A 13 -0.76 -29.63 -13.11
C ALA A 13 -1.13 -31.10 -12.87
N GLY A 14 -0.11 -31.97 -12.76
CA GLY A 14 -0.31 -33.38 -12.40
C GLY A 14 -0.61 -33.60 -10.91
N ASP A 15 -0.25 -32.65 -10.04
CA ASP A 15 -0.64 -32.65 -8.63
C ASP A 15 -2.04 -32.01 -8.45
N GLY A 16 -2.95 -32.73 -7.79
CA GLY A 16 -4.35 -32.30 -7.65
C GLY A 16 -4.51 -31.01 -6.84
N SER A 17 -3.66 -30.77 -5.84
CA SER A 17 -3.71 -29.55 -5.03
C SER A 17 -3.23 -28.33 -5.81
N LEU A 18 -2.14 -28.50 -6.58
CA LEU A 18 -1.60 -27.48 -7.47
C LEU A 18 -2.57 -27.18 -8.62
N ALA A 19 -3.21 -28.20 -9.19
CA ALA A 19 -4.24 -28.03 -10.22
C ALA A 19 -5.45 -27.24 -9.69
N GLU A 20 -5.95 -27.58 -8.50
CA GLU A 20 -7.06 -26.87 -7.86
C GLU A 20 -6.70 -25.42 -7.51
N TYR A 21 -5.46 -25.17 -7.08
CA TYR A 21 -4.96 -23.81 -6.87
C TYR A 21 -5.01 -22.98 -8.15
N PHE A 22 -4.45 -23.49 -9.26
CA PHE A 22 -4.44 -22.76 -10.52
C PHE A 22 -5.84 -22.55 -11.09
N ARG A 23 -6.75 -23.51 -10.91
CA ARG A 23 -8.17 -23.34 -11.26
C ARG A 23 -8.82 -22.17 -10.51
N ARG A 24 -8.55 -22.04 -9.21
CA ARG A 24 -9.05 -20.91 -8.40
C ARG A 24 -8.45 -19.58 -8.82
N VAL A 25 -7.16 -19.57 -9.19
CA VAL A 25 -6.50 -18.38 -9.75
C VAL A 25 -7.16 -17.97 -11.07
N ALA A 26 -7.39 -18.91 -11.99
CA ALA A 26 -8.06 -18.66 -13.27
C ALA A 26 -9.46 -18.08 -13.08
N LYS A 27 -10.28 -18.71 -12.23
CA LYS A 27 -11.60 -18.19 -11.87
C LYS A 27 -11.52 -16.78 -11.27
N SER A 28 -10.59 -16.54 -10.36
CA SER A 28 -10.39 -15.21 -9.76
C SER A 28 -10.07 -14.15 -10.81
N ARG A 29 -9.30 -14.48 -11.87
CA ARG A 29 -9.02 -13.55 -12.98
C ARG A 29 -10.29 -13.21 -13.77
N GLU A 30 -11.13 -14.21 -14.06
CA GLU A 30 -12.41 -13.98 -14.73
C GLU A 30 -13.35 -13.10 -13.90
N ASP A 31 -13.52 -13.42 -12.61
CA ASP A 31 -14.36 -12.65 -11.68
C ASP A 31 -13.85 -11.19 -11.58
N LEU A 32 -12.54 -11.00 -11.48
CA LEU A 32 -11.93 -9.67 -11.49
C LEU A 32 -12.20 -8.92 -12.80
N SER A 33 -12.11 -9.59 -13.96
CA SER A 33 -12.37 -8.95 -15.25
C SER A 33 -13.82 -8.46 -15.37
N VAL A 34 -14.78 -9.23 -14.84
CA VAL A 34 -16.20 -8.85 -14.78
C VAL A 34 -16.38 -7.66 -13.84
N PHE A 35 -15.80 -7.73 -12.64
CA PHE A 35 -15.85 -6.64 -11.66
C PHE A 35 -15.23 -5.34 -12.21
N TRP A 36 -14.07 -5.42 -12.84
CA TRP A 36 -13.40 -4.28 -13.45
C TRP A 36 -14.25 -3.64 -14.55
N ARG A 37 -14.88 -4.42 -15.44
CA ARG A 37 -15.81 -3.89 -16.46
C ARG A 37 -16.98 -3.12 -15.82
N GLN A 38 -17.53 -3.64 -14.72
CA GLN A 38 -18.59 -2.94 -13.99
C GLN A 38 -18.11 -1.64 -13.36
N LEU A 39 -16.90 -1.62 -12.79
CA LEU A 39 -16.28 -0.40 -12.26
C LEU A 39 -16.03 0.64 -13.35
N LYS A 40 -15.49 0.21 -14.50
CA LYS A 40 -15.27 1.08 -15.66
C LYS A 40 -16.56 1.76 -16.13
N GLY A 41 -17.68 1.03 -16.16
CA GLY A 41 -18.98 1.60 -16.52
C GLY A 41 -19.43 2.76 -15.63
N ARG A 42 -18.89 2.86 -14.39
CA ARG A 42 -19.16 3.96 -13.45
C ARG A 42 -18.20 5.14 -13.62
N ALA A 43 -17.10 4.97 -14.36
CA ALA A 43 -16.01 5.92 -14.46
C ALA A 43 -16.39 7.26 -15.13
N SER A 44 -17.47 7.27 -15.92
CA SER A 44 -18.01 8.48 -16.56
C SER A 44 -18.46 9.55 -15.57
N SER A 45 -18.81 9.16 -14.34
CA SER A 45 -19.27 10.05 -13.27
C SER A 45 -18.19 10.42 -12.26
N ARG A 46 -17.16 9.57 -12.13
CA ARG A 46 -16.03 9.76 -11.21
C ARG A 46 -14.87 8.87 -11.62
N PRO A 47 -13.61 9.33 -11.53
CA PRO A 47 -12.45 8.46 -11.70
C PRO A 47 -12.51 7.23 -10.78
N VAL A 48 -12.05 6.09 -11.27
CA VAL A 48 -11.97 4.85 -10.49
C VAL A 48 -10.57 4.27 -10.54
N ALA A 49 -10.09 3.80 -9.39
CA ALA A 49 -8.87 3.04 -9.26
C ALA A 49 -9.19 1.74 -8.52
N LEU A 50 -8.62 0.64 -8.98
CA LEU A 50 -8.66 -0.67 -8.34
C LEU A 50 -7.24 -1.10 -8.04
N LEU A 51 -6.97 -1.34 -6.76
CA LEU A 51 -5.75 -1.98 -6.29
C LEU A 51 -6.05 -3.44 -5.99
N GLU A 52 -5.30 -4.34 -6.61
CA GLU A 52 -5.28 -5.76 -6.26
C GLU A 52 -3.87 -6.16 -5.84
N TYR A 53 -3.78 -7.00 -4.81
CA TYR A 53 -2.54 -7.62 -4.38
C TYR A 53 -2.84 -8.98 -3.73
N GLY A 54 -1.90 -9.91 -3.82
CA GLY A 54 -1.95 -11.11 -2.98
C GLY A 54 -1.40 -10.81 -1.59
N ASP A 55 -2.02 -11.33 -0.54
CA ASP A 55 -1.57 -11.17 0.85
C ASP A 55 -0.36 -12.07 1.18
N HIS A 56 -0.33 -13.28 0.63
CA HIS A 56 0.78 -14.21 0.73
C HIS A 56 0.81 -15.22 -0.43
N GLN A 57 1.93 -15.93 -0.60
CA GLN A 57 1.98 -17.08 -1.49
C GLN A 57 1.28 -18.30 -0.86
N PRO A 58 0.73 -19.23 -1.66
CA PRO A 58 0.14 -20.45 -1.12
C PRO A 58 1.22 -21.39 -0.56
N ASN A 59 0.91 -22.09 0.53
CA ASN A 59 1.84 -23.03 1.19
C ASN A 59 2.33 -24.17 0.27
N LEU A 60 1.55 -24.52 -0.76
CA LEU A 60 1.92 -25.52 -1.76
C LEU A 60 3.19 -25.18 -2.57
N LEU A 61 3.63 -23.91 -2.57
CA LEU A 61 4.89 -23.51 -3.21
C LEU A 61 6.10 -23.63 -2.28
N ARG A 62 5.94 -24.06 -1.02
CA ARG A 62 7.03 -24.19 -0.06
C ARG A 62 8.18 -25.05 -0.60
N THR A 63 7.86 -26.26 -1.08
CA THR A 63 8.86 -27.19 -1.63
C THR A 63 9.61 -26.57 -2.82
N HIS A 64 8.91 -25.85 -3.71
CA HIS A 64 9.54 -25.14 -4.81
C HIS A 64 10.60 -24.13 -4.33
N TRP A 65 10.31 -23.38 -3.28
CA TRP A 65 11.28 -22.41 -2.72
C TRP A 65 12.44 -23.11 -2.00
N GLU A 66 12.17 -24.18 -1.24
CA GLU A 66 13.20 -24.95 -0.53
C GLU A 66 14.15 -25.67 -1.51
N GLU A 67 13.63 -26.21 -2.62
CA GLU A 67 14.46 -26.81 -3.68
C GLU A 67 15.33 -25.77 -4.39
N ARG A 68 14.79 -24.57 -4.64
CA ARG A 68 15.48 -23.53 -5.41
C ARG A 68 16.48 -22.71 -4.59
N TYR A 69 16.21 -22.49 -3.31
CA TYR A 69 17.00 -21.60 -2.44
C TYR A 69 17.49 -22.28 -1.15
N GLY A 70 17.29 -23.59 -1.01
CA GLY A 70 17.72 -24.40 0.14
C GLY A 70 16.65 -24.51 1.24
N ALA A 71 16.84 -25.46 2.16
CA ALA A 71 15.89 -25.74 3.26
C ALA A 71 15.59 -24.55 4.18
N GLY A 72 16.44 -23.52 4.18
CA GLY A 72 16.26 -22.26 4.90
C GLY A 72 15.58 -21.15 4.08
N ALA A 73 15.02 -21.44 2.91
CA ALA A 73 14.46 -20.42 2.01
C ALA A 73 13.41 -19.53 2.68
N LEU A 74 12.65 -20.05 3.66
CA LEU A 74 11.64 -19.30 4.41
C LEU A 74 12.17 -18.70 5.72
N ALA A 75 13.44 -18.93 6.09
CA ALA A 75 14.01 -18.38 7.32
C ALA A 75 14.45 -16.91 7.15
N SER A 76 14.67 -16.47 5.91
CA SER A 76 15.11 -15.11 5.61
C SER A 76 13.93 -14.22 5.20
N PRO A 77 13.66 -13.10 5.88
CA PRO A 77 12.66 -12.11 5.46
C PRO A 77 12.91 -11.52 4.06
N ALA A 78 14.13 -11.64 3.53
CA ALA A 78 14.48 -11.22 2.18
C ALA A 78 14.10 -12.26 1.10
N SER A 79 13.52 -13.40 1.51
CA SER A 79 13.19 -14.49 0.61
C SER A 79 12.21 -14.07 -0.49
N PRO A 80 12.44 -14.50 -1.75
CA PRO A 80 11.48 -14.31 -2.82
C PRO A 80 10.13 -15.02 -2.56
N ALA A 81 10.07 -15.97 -1.62
CA ALA A 81 8.82 -16.61 -1.20
C ALA A 81 7.81 -15.63 -0.55
N TYR A 82 8.29 -14.47 -0.08
CA TYR A 82 7.45 -13.40 0.47
C TYR A 82 7.04 -12.36 -0.58
N LEU A 83 7.47 -12.52 -1.84
CA LEU A 83 7.02 -11.66 -2.92
C LEU A 83 5.68 -12.15 -3.44
N THR A 84 4.77 -11.22 -3.62
CA THR A 84 3.43 -11.46 -4.14
C THR A 84 3.18 -10.50 -5.29
N TYR A 85 2.12 -10.76 -6.06
CA TYR A 85 1.74 -9.86 -7.14
C TYR A 85 0.98 -8.66 -6.57
N PHE A 86 1.03 -7.55 -7.30
CA PHE A 86 0.09 -6.46 -7.18
C PHE A 86 -0.20 -5.91 -8.57
N GLN A 87 -1.35 -5.28 -8.74
CA GLN A 87 -1.66 -4.48 -9.92
C GLN A 87 -2.56 -3.30 -9.56
N VAL A 88 -2.42 -2.22 -10.32
CA VAL A 88 -3.26 -1.03 -10.21
C VAL A 88 -3.95 -0.83 -11.55
N LEU A 89 -5.27 -0.96 -11.57
CA LEU A 89 -6.11 -0.68 -12.73
C LEU A 89 -6.77 0.68 -12.52
N THR A 90 -6.72 1.55 -13.52
CA THR A 90 -7.30 2.90 -13.44
C THR A 90 -8.13 3.23 -14.66
N GLU A 91 -9.20 4.00 -14.46
CA GLU A 91 -10.06 4.53 -15.50
C GLU A 91 -10.46 5.96 -15.11
N GLY A 92 -10.22 6.93 -16.00
CA GLY A 92 -10.42 8.35 -15.70
C GLY A 92 -9.42 8.95 -14.71
N VAL A 93 -8.40 8.23 -14.26
CA VAL A 93 -7.34 8.73 -13.36
C VAL A 93 -6.16 9.27 -14.18
N PRO A 94 -5.71 10.53 -13.94
CA PRO A 94 -4.52 11.10 -14.54
C PRO A 94 -3.26 10.22 -14.39
N ALA A 95 -2.39 10.22 -15.41
CA ALA A 95 -1.24 9.32 -15.48
C ALA A 95 -0.16 9.63 -14.42
N ASP A 96 -0.04 10.89 -14.03
CA ASP A 96 0.88 11.38 -13.01
C ASP A 96 0.55 10.88 -11.60
N LEU A 97 -0.70 10.44 -11.38
CA LEU A 97 -1.23 9.90 -10.13
C LEU A 97 -1.15 8.36 -10.05
N ARG A 98 -0.52 7.73 -11.03
CA ARG A 98 -0.32 6.26 -11.04
C ARG A 98 0.87 5.88 -10.17
N CYS A 99 0.80 4.70 -9.55
CA CYS A 99 1.90 4.16 -8.74
C CYS A 99 3.17 4.03 -9.59
N ARG A 100 4.26 4.67 -9.15
CA ARG A 100 5.54 4.75 -9.88
C ARG A 100 6.54 3.66 -9.51
N HIS A 101 6.23 2.83 -8.53
CA HIS A 101 7.14 1.84 -7.98
C HIS A 101 6.80 0.44 -8.48
N SER A 102 7.83 -0.31 -8.92
CA SER A 102 7.69 -1.69 -9.40
C SER A 102 7.60 -2.74 -8.29
N ARG A 103 7.94 -2.36 -7.05
CA ARG A 103 7.95 -3.26 -5.87
C ARG A 103 7.47 -2.53 -4.60
N PRO A 104 6.24 -2.00 -4.55
CA PRO A 104 5.78 -1.27 -3.39
C PRO A 104 5.61 -2.20 -2.19
N LEU A 105 5.80 -1.67 -0.97
CA LEU A 105 5.35 -2.34 0.24
C LEU A 105 3.82 -2.34 0.23
N ILE A 106 3.16 -3.46 0.57
CA ILE A 106 1.69 -3.55 0.63
C ILE A 106 1.08 -2.36 1.39
N SER A 107 1.68 -2.02 2.53
CA SER A 107 1.25 -0.90 3.36
C SER A 107 1.37 0.46 2.67
N SER A 108 2.31 0.62 1.73
CA SER A 108 2.52 1.86 0.95
C SER A 108 1.67 1.96 -0.32
N ILE A 109 0.99 0.88 -0.75
CA ILE A 109 0.25 0.93 -2.01
C ILE A 109 -1.01 1.80 -1.90
N SER A 110 -1.72 1.74 -0.77
CA SER A 110 -2.89 2.59 -0.51
C SER A 110 -2.57 4.09 -0.54
N PRO A 111 -1.56 4.60 0.19
CA PRO A 111 -1.21 6.02 0.13
C PRO A 111 -0.72 6.45 -1.26
N ASP A 112 -0.04 5.57 -2.00
CA ASP A 112 0.37 5.83 -3.39
C ASP A 112 -0.80 5.97 -4.34
N ALA A 113 -1.81 5.10 -4.19
CA ALA A 113 -3.01 5.17 -5.00
C ALA A 113 -3.91 6.36 -4.59
N SER A 114 -3.89 6.78 -3.32
CA SER A 114 -4.68 7.91 -2.84
C SER A 114 -4.02 9.27 -3.00
N GLY A 115 -2.71 9.33 -3.27
CA GLY A 115 -1.99 10.59 -3.52
C GLY A 115 -2.49 11.39 -4.73
N GLY A 116 -3.41 10.82 -5.52
CA GLY A 116 -4.18 11.52 -6.54
C GLY A 116 -5.43 12.25 -6.05
N GLY A 117 -5.83 12.04 -4.80
CA GLY A 117 -6.81 12.88 -4.12
C GLY A 117 -6.11 14.09 -3.52
N ARG A 118 -6.75 15.27 -3.56
CA ARG A 118 -6.23 16.50 -2.92
C ARG A 118 -6.14 16.44 -1.38
N ALA A 119 -6.34 15.28 -0.78
CA ALA A 119 -6.29 15.11 0.66
C ALA A 119 -4.83 14.91 1.09
N GLU A 120 -4.38 15.71 2.05
CA GLU A 120 -3.08 15.51 2.65
C GLU A 120 -3.01 14.12 3.30
N PRO A 121 -1.95 13.33 3.03
CA PRO A 121 -1.73 12.07 3.70
C PRO A 121 -1.62 12.28 5.22
N SER A 122 -2.14 11.31 5.99
CA SER A 122 -1.92 11.33 7.44
C SER A 122 -0.41 11.25 7.77
N PRO A 123 0.04 11.76 8.92
CA PRO A 123 1.45 11.69 9.32
C PRO A 123 2.03 10.26 9.32
N VAL A 124 1.18 9.25 9.54
CA VAL A 124 1.57 7.84 9.47
C VAL A 124 1.83 7.41 8.02
N TYR A 125 1.01 7.87 7.08
CA TYR A 125 1.23 7.61 5.66
C TYR A 125 2.44 8.35 5.14
N ASP A 126 2.68 9.60 5.55
CA ASP A 126 3.91 10.32 5.20
C ASP A 126 5.15 9.61 5.70
N TYR A 127 5.13 9.10 6.93
CA TYR A 127 6.23 8.28 7.44
C TYR A 127 6.46 7.06 6.55
N LEU A 128 5.38 6.39 6.17
CA LEU A 128 5.43 5.17 5.38
C LEU A 128 5.94 5.42 3.95
N LEU A 129 5.53 6.51 3.32
CA LEU A 129 6.02 6.95 2.02
C LEU A 129 7.50 7.35 2.09
N GLY A 130 7.90 8.07 3.13
CA GLY A 130 9.31 8.37 3.37
C GLY A 130 10.13 7.09 3.55
N MET A 131 9.64 6.15 4.35
CA MET A 131 10.32 4.86 4.53
C MET A 131 10.38 4.04 3.25
N ARG A 132 9.32 4.04 2.43
CA ARG A 132 9.35 3.44 1.10
C ARG A 132 10.47 4.05 0.25
N ASP A 133 10.56 5.38 0.21
CA ASP A 133 11.56 6.10 -0.60
C ASP A 133 12.99 5.84 -0.09
N ALA A 134 13.22 5.94 1.22
CA ALA A 134 14.53 5.69 1.83
C ALA A 134 14.98 4.24 1.68
N CYS A 135 14.07 3.28 1.85
CA CYS A 135 14.40 1.85 1.81
C CYS A 135 14.20 1.22 0.42
N ALA A 136 13.86 2.00 -0.62
CA ALA A 136 13.44 1.49 -1.93
C ALA A 136 12.40 0.35 -1.83
N SER A 137 11.43 0.52 -0.94
CA SER A 137 10.40 -0.49 -0.59
C SER A 137 10.92 -1.82 -0.03
N ARG A 138 12.20 -1.95 0.32
CA ARG A 138 12.78 -3.14 0.97
C ARG A 138 12.72 -3.00 2.48
N PHE A 139 11.53 -3.05 3.07
CA PHE A 139 11.37 -2.86 4.51
C PHE A 139 12.22 -3.85 5.32
N ALA A 140 12.17 -5.14 5.00
CA ALA A 140 12.93 -6.17 5.70
C ALA A 140 14.43 -5.87 5.75
N ASP A 141 15.00 -5.41 4.65
CA ASP A 141 16.44 -5.17 4.48
C ASP A 141 16.83 -3.71 4.72
N CYS A 142 15.90 -2.86 5.17
CA CYS A 142 16.19 -1.44 5.34
C CYS A 142 17.25 -1.23 6.42
N THR A 143 18.39 -0.69 6.00
CA THR A 143 19.58 -0.45 6.84
C THR A 143 19.50 0.85 7.64
N PHE A 144 18.54 1.72 7.35
CA PHE A 144 18.33 2.98 8.05
C PHE A 144 17.94 2.74 9.51
N ALA A 145 18.91 2.97 10.40
CA ALA A 145 18.78 2.67 11.82
C ALA A 145 17.59 3.42 12.44
N GLY A 146 16.69 2.68 13.07
CA GLY A 146 15.53 3.25 13.77
C GLY A 146 14.33 3.58 12.89
N MET A 147 14.38 3.44 11.55
CA MET A 147 13.22 3.69 10.68
C MET A 147 12.03 2.78 11.02
N LYS A 148 12.25 1.47 11.17
CA LYS A 148 11.18 0.52 11.54
C LYS A 148 10.57 0.84 12.90
N LYS A 149 11.43 1.00 13.91
CA LYS A 149 11.01 1.34 15.28
C LYS A 149 10.24 2.65 15.29
N GLY A 150 10.70 3.61 14.50
CA GLY A 150 10.09 4.92 14.37
C GLY A 150 8.72 4.87 13.72
N TYR A 151 8.54 4.07 12.67
CA TYR A 151 7.23 3.82 12.06
C TYR A 151 6.24 3.25 13.07
N PHE A 152 6.63 2.23 13.83
CA PHE A 152 5.74 1.64 14.85
C PHE A 152 5.40 2.62 15.97
N ALA A 153 6.35 3.45 16.43
CA ALA A 153 6.09 4.51 17.39
C ALA A 153 5.12 5.57 16.82
N CYS A 154 5.31 5.97 15.57
CA CYS A 154 4.43 6.88 14.83
C CYS A 154 2.99 6.33 14.71
N ARG A 155 2.81 5.02 14.47
CA ARG A 155 1.48 4.40 14.47
C ARG A 155 0.78 4.46 15.83
N GLN A 156 1.54 4.38 16.93
CA GLN A 156 1.00 4.47 18.29
C GLN A 156 0.71 5.91 18.70
N ASN A 157 1.50 6.87 18.21
CA ASN A 157 1.34 8.29 18.47
C ASN A 157 1.56 9.11 17.18
N PRO A 158 0.50 9.35 16.38
CA PRO A 158 0.60 10.07 15.12
C PRO A 158 1.21 11.48 15.22
N ALA A 159 1.06 12.15 16.37
CA ALA A 159 1.63 13.48 16.60
C ALA A 159 3.17 13.46 16.66
N ALA A 160 3.78 12.30 16.93
CA ALA A 160 5.23 12.15 17.01
C ALA A 160 5.88 11.73 15.67
N CYS A 161 5.09 11.51 14.60
CA CYS A 161 5.60 10.96 13.34
C CYS A 161 6.72 11.80 12.72
N ALA A 162 6.53 13.12 12.63
CA ALA A 162 7.52 14.03 12.03
C ALA A 162 8.86 13.98 12.79
N THR A 163 8.82 14.15 14.12
CA THR A 163 10.02 14.09 14.98
C THR A 163 10.71 12.74 14.91
N THR A 164 9.93 11.66 14.86
CA THR A 164 10.45 10.31 14.81
C THR A 164 11.11 10.00 13.46
N LEU A 165 10.55 10.51 12.36
CA LEU A 165 11.12 10.35 11.03
C LEU A 165 12.42 11.14 10.92
N GLN A 166 12.39 12.41 11.32
CA GLN A 166 13.57 13.27 11.32
C GLN A 166 14.70 12.66 12.15
N THR A 167 14.39 12.12 13.34
CA THR A 167 15.38 11.46 14.20
C THR A 167 15.99 10.22 13.54
N ALA A 168 15.17 9.38 12.91
CA ALA A 168 15.64 8.19 12.21
C ALA A 168 16.53 8.56 11.01
N MET A 169 16.16 9.61 10.27
CA MET A 169 16.93 10.14 9.15
C MET A 169 18.26 10.74 9.58
N THR A 170 18.29 11.60 10.61
CA THR A 170 19.53 12.20 11.12
C THR A 170 20.53 11.15 11.59
N ARG A 171 20.06 10.11 12.30
CA ARG A 171 20.92 9.00 12.73
C ARG A 171 21.48 8.20 11.56
N SER A 172 20.76 8.14 10.45
CA SER A 172 21.19 7.43 9.25
C SER A 172 22.16 8.26 8.40
N GLY A 173 21.94 9.57 8.29
CA GLY A 173 22.85 10.50 7.60
C GLY A 173 24.17 10.73 8.34
N ALA A 174 24.20 10.56 9.66
CA ALA A 174 25.46 10.53 10.42
C ALA A 174 26.33 9.29 10.11
N ALA A 175 25.75 8.24 9.52
CA ALA A 175 26.45 7.00 9.18
C ALA A 175 26.83 6.87 7.69
N ALA A 176 26.21 7.65 6.80
CA ALA A 176 26.43 7.56 5.36
C ALA A 176 26.46 8.96 4.74
N GLY A 177 27.60 9.36 4.18
CA GLY A 177 27.78 10.62 3.45
C GLY A 177 27.04 10.70 2.10
N GLU A 178 25.84 10.15 1.98
CA GLU A 178 25.00 10.18 0.78
C GLU A 178 23.72 11.00 1.04
N SER A 179 23.62 12.16 0.39
CA SER A 179 22.68 13.24 0.74
C SER A 179 21.39 13.30 -0.09
N GLN A 180 21.30 12.58 -1.21
CA GLN A 180 20.18 12.79 -2.16
C GLN A 180 18.83 12.17 -1.73
N PRO A 181 18.73 10.93 -1.20
CA PRO A 181 17.45 10.38 -0.76
C PRO A 181 16.88 11.12 0.46
N LEU A 182 17.77 11.67 1.30
CA LEU A 182 17.42 12.38 2.52
C LEU A 182 16.77 13.74 2.24
N GLN A 183 17.19 14.45 1.19
CA GLN A 183 16.60 15.74 0.83
C GLN A 183 15.15 15.61 0.36
N ALA A 184 14.86 14.64 -0.53
CA ALA A 184 13.50 14.43 -1.04
C ALA A 184 12.49 14.04 0.07
N LEU A 185 12.94 13.32 1.11
CA LEU A 185 12.13 13.01 2.28
C LEU A 185 11.93 14.23 3.20
N GLN A 186 12.97 15.00 3.48
CA GLN A 186 12.88 16.17 4.38
C GLN A 186 11.89 17.21 3.85
N THR A 187 11.86 17.44 2.54
CA THR A 187 10.93 18.39 1.92
C THR A 187 9.46 18.01 2.18
N ARG A 188 9.11 16.71 2.09
CA ARG A 188 7.72 16.25 2.33
C ARG A 188 7.27 16.38 3.78
N VAL A 189 8.18 16.19 4.74
CA VAL A 189 7.83 16.19 6.18
C VAL A 189 7.64 17.61 6.71
N VAL A 190 8.44 18.57 6.24
CA VAL A 190 8.40 19.94 6.73
C VAL A 190 7.17 20.70 6.22
N GLU A 191 6.69 20.38 5.01
CA GLU A 191 5.56 21.07 4.40
C GLU A 191 4.19 20.66 5.01
N ASN A 192 4.08 19.46 5.59
CA ASN A 192 2.80 18.92 6.10
C ASN A 192 2.60 19.08 7.63
N VAL A 193 3.51 19.74 8.35
CA VAL A 193 3.30 20.04 9.78
C VAL A 193 2.58 21.38 9.89
N PRO A 194 1.28 21.42 10.26
CA PRO A 194 0.62 22.69 10.54
C PRO A 194 1.37 23.41 11.66
N PRO A 195 1.58 24.73 11.57
CA PRO A 195 2.32 25.47 12.56
C PRO A 195 1.68 25.30 13.94
N PRO A 196 2.47 25.17 15.01
CA PRO A 196 1.94 25.07 16.36
C PRO A 196 1.19 26.36 16.70
N GLY A 197 -0.15 26.32 16.71
CA GLY A 197 -0.97 27.49 17.05
C GLY A 197 -2.42 27.50 16.57
N LEU A 198 -2.81 26.65 15.60
CA LEU A 198 -4.19 26.63 15.10
C LEU A 198 -4.99 25.46 15.69
N ARG A 199 -5.36 25.57 16.98
CA ARG A 199 -6.40 24.75 17.59
C ARG A 199 -7.73 25.52 17.64
N GLY A 200 -8.73 25.00 16.94
CA GLY A 200 -10.13 24.99 17.37
C GLY A 200 -10.87 26.33 17.44
N GLY A 201 -11.44 26.76 16.31
CA GLY A 201 -12.66 27.57 16.34
C GLY A 201 -13.87 26.67 16.60
N GLU A 202 -14.46 26.77 17.78
CA GLU A 202 -15.73 26.14 18.13
C GLU A 202 -16.84 26.61 17.18
N GLY A 203 -17.28 25.72 16.30
CA GLY A 203 -18.52 25.90 15.53
C GLY A 203 -19.72 25.69 16.45
N ARG A 204 -20.25 26.77 17.02
CA ARG A 204 -21.58 26.82 17.62
C ARG A 204 -22.63 26.35 16.59
N LEU A 205 -23.21 25.18 16.83
CA LEU A 205 -24.47 24.77 16.21
C LEU A 205 -25.59 25.67 16.75
N GLY A 206 -26.01 26.64 15.94
CA GLY A 206 -27.19 27.44 16.20
C GLY A 206 -28.45 26.59 16.04
N ALA A 207 -29.23 26.48 17.11
CA ALA A 207 -30.58 25.94 17.10
C ALA A 207 -31.49 26.84 16.25
N ALA A 208 -32.19 26.27 15.26
CA ALA A 208 -33.32 26.92 14.61
C ALA A 208 -34.62 26.25 15.09
N SER A 209 -35.28 26.90 16.05
CA SER A 209 -36.71 26.69 16.35
C SER A 209 -37.57 27.29 15.26
N GLY A 210 -38.68 26.62 14.90
CA GLY A 210 -39.45 26.87 13.68
C GLY A 210 -40.54 27.93 13.72
N ALA A 211 -41.39 27.92 12.69
CA ALA A 211 -42.74 28.47 12.68
C ALA A 211 -43.55 27.92 11.50
N ARG A 212 -44.80 27.61 11.79
CA ARG A 212 -45.87 27.15 10.88
C ARG A 212 -46.40 28.32 10.05
N GLY A 213 -46.96 28.03 8.88
CA GLY A 213 -47.87 28.94 8.16
C GLY A 213 -48.18 28.46 6.75
N ARG A 214 -49.30 27.75 6.58
CA ARG A 214 -49.98 27.59 5.29
C ARG A 214 -51.01 28.72 5.15
N PRO A 215 -51.21 29.30 3.95
CA PRO A 215 -52.53 29.62 3.46
C PRO A 215 -53.21 28.37 2.88
#